data_AF-A0A496PQP8-F1
#
_entry.id   AF-A0A496PQP8-F1
#
_cell.length_a   1.000
_cell.length_b   1.000
_cell.length_c   1.000
_cell.angle_alpha   90.00
_cell.angle_beta   90.00
_cell.angle_gamma   90.00
#
_symmetry.space_group_name_H-M   'P 1'
#
loop_
_entity.id
_entity.type
_entity.pdbx_description
1 polymer ?
#
loop_
_entity_poly.entity_id
_entity_poly.type
_entity_poly.pdbx_seq_one_letter_code
_entity_poly.pdbx_strand_id
1 'polypeptide(L)'
;MKDSVLGQLQSQVIRECNIDGKKGYVIKEDLHLDYSFVPSPLVIKIVGEHYVSANGAYLGDDLEISISDHTERLTLERDEKTIEGYLTRGGEKVEQSYIVNDNAFAIDNNFLDQYELYFAMRDIRVGDQIDDSIFVPQSGLMAQIKGEVINFSWQRLHSQLLDSVFVVRLTEPQPLELFINKDRRLLKLYIPTQKLRAYLDVVRLLSKSKPQLPAFTLQKLGSLLPNFLMYFLASIVAVLFFVGRDIKRKELIYAFLSGVASIIVIVWVQIPLQEYFLSGSHAPGIAVEPPTYFLVLLAMIPAGIIQEGLKVLSVFTLSSLGKLQMHYRMLAGAGFGAGLGVAEAFYLTGLLPLTGLLSWNLLERVSMIAFHTTTGALLGHATTGGQRRALITGILMIILNIALRTLPYLVQQDVFPVPVMLLILGFVVIGLLLGVVIYFKKAAK
;
A
#
# COMPACT_ATOMS: atom_id res chain seq x y z
N MET A 1 13.48 -10.25 -19.57
CA MET A 1 12.78 -11.50 -19.98
C MET A 1 11.38 -11.44 -19.42
N LYS A 2 10.38 -11.95 -20.15
CA LYS A 2 8.99 -12.04 -19.68
C LYS A 2 8.92 -13.26 -18.76
N ASP A 3 8.36 -13.11 -17.56
CA ASP A 3 8.18 -14.24 -16.63
C ASP A 3 7.23 -15.27 -17.26
N SER A 4 7.60 -16.55 -17.23
CA SER A 4 6.76 -17.67 -17.66
C SER A 4 6.15 -18.33 -16.43
N VAL A 5 4.84 -18.62 -16.49
CA VAL A 5 4.14 -19.31 -15.41
C VAL A 5 4.36 -20.81 -15.55
N LEU A 6 4.89 -21.44 -14.50
CA LEU A 6 5.19 -22.88 -14.48
C LEU A 6 4.09 -23.72 -13.83
N GLY A 7 3.13 -23.14 -13.13
CA GLY A 7 2.11 -23.93 -12.45
C GLY A 7 1.26 -23.16 -11.45
N GLN A 8 0.39 -23.89 -10.77
CA GLN A 8 -0.53 -23.39 -9.75
C GLN A 8 -0.75 -24.43 -8.65
N LEU A 9 -0.91 -23.95 -7.43
CA LEU A 9 -1.38 -24.72 -6.27
C LEU A 9 -2.68 -24.10 -5.76
N GLN A 10 -3.66 -24.93 -5.42
CA GLN A 10 -4.90 -24.54 -4.75
C GLN A 10 -5.10 -25.42 -3.52
N SER A 11 -5.27 -24.77 -2.37
CA SER A 11 -5.52 -25.47 -1.10
C SER A 11 -6.75 -24.88 -0.42
N GLN A 12 -7.63 -25.74 0.08
CA GLN A 12 -8.87 -25.34 0.72
C GLN A 12 -9.18 -26.24 1.92
N VAL A 13 -9.44 -25.63 3.07
CA VAL A 13 -10.02 -26.34 4.22
C VAL A 13 -11.46 -26.74 3.87
N ILE A 14 -11.74 -28.04 3.87
CA ILE A 14 -13.04 -28.57 3.44
C ILE A 14 -13.89 -29.15 4.58
N ARG A 15 -13.27 -29.68 5.64
CA ARG A 15 -13.97 -30.25 6.81
C ARG A 15 -13.04 -30.40 8.02
N GLU A 16 -13.63 -30.63 9.18
CA GLU A 16 -12.93 -31.11 10.38
C GLU A 16 -12.77 -32.64 10.33
N CYS A 17 -11.74 -33.16 10.99
CA CYS A 17 -11.50 -34.60 11.15
C CYS A 17 -11.09 -34.95 12.59
N ASN A 18 -11.12 -36.24 12.91
CA ASN A 18 -10.58 -36.80 14.15
C ASN A 18 -9.83 -38.08 13.80
N ILE A 19 -8.50 -38.03 13.90
CA ILE A 19 -7.58 -39.13 13.58
C ILE A 19 -6.86 -39.48 14.87
N ASP A 20 -6.97 -40.73 15.32
CA ASP A 20 -6.40 -41.21 16.58
C ASP A 20 -6.68 -40.27 17.79
N GLY A 21 -7.94 -39.85 17.94
CA GLY A 21 -8.36 -38.95 19.01
C GLY A 21 -7.86 -37.49 18.89
N LYS A 22 -7.06 -37.16 17.87
CA LYS A 22 -6.58 -35.81 17.57
C LYS A 22 -7.54 -35.12 16.60
N LYS A 23 -8.17 -34.04 17.09
CA LYS A 23 -9.01 -33.17 16.25
C LYS A 23 -8.16 -32.35 15.28
N GLY A 24 -8.61 -32.27 14.03
CA GLY A 24 -7.92 -31.54 12.98
C GLY A 24 -8.83 -31.08 11.85
N TYR A 25 -8.18 -30.71 10.76
CA TYR A 25 -8.77 -30.20 9.54
C TYR A 25 -8.26 -31.00 8.36
N VAL A 26 -9.14 -31.15 7.38
CA VAL A 26 -8.82 -31.71 6.07
C VAL A 26 -8.64 -30.56 5.09
N ILE A 27 -7.44 -30.45 4.54
CA ILE A 27 -7.09 -29.49 3.49
C ILE A 27 -7.09 -30.26 2.17
N LYS A 28 -8.01 -29.91 1.27
CA LYS A 28 -7.97 -30.41 -0.09
C LYS A 28 -6.93 -29.63 -0.87
N GLU A 29 -6.03 -30.34 -1.54
CA GLU A 29 -4.95 -29.75 -2.32
C GLU A 29 -5.02 -30.19 -3.79
N ASP A 30 -4.76 -29.25 -4.71
CA ASP A 30 -4.68 -29.46 -6.16
C ASP A 30 -3.48 -28.68 -6.70
N LEU A 31 -2.38 -29.40 -6.95
CA LEU A 31 -1.13 -28.89 -7.49
C LEU A 31 -0.99 -29.30 -8.96
N HIS A 32 -0.64 -28.34 -9.81
CA HIS A 32 -0.29 -28.58 -11.20
C HIS A 32 0.96 -27.79 -11.59
N LEU A 33 2.05 -28.49 -11.93
CA LEU A 33 3.32 -27.94 -12.38
C LEU A 33 3.64 -28.47 -13.78
N ASP A 34 3.94 -27.57 -14.71
CA ASP A 34 4.30 -27.84 -16.09
C ASP A 34 5.67 -27.23 -16.42
N TYR A 35 6.67 -28.11 -16.49
CA TYR A 35 8.05 -27.75 -16.83
C TYR A 35 8.35 -27.94 -18.33
N SER A 36 7.35 -28.08 -19.21
CA SER A 36 7.55 -28.22 -20.66
C SER A 36 8.33 -27.08 -21.32
N PHE A 37 8.37 -25.91 -20.67
CA PHE A 37 9.16 -24.75 -21.09
C PHE A 37 10.66 -24.84 -20.74
N VAL A 38 11.08 -25.90 -20.04
CA VAL A 38 12.45 -26.21 -19.62
C VAL A 38 12.90 -27.48 -20.38
N PRO A 39 14.21 -27.70 -20.66
CA PRO A 39 14.66 -28.81 -21.52
C PRO A 39 14.26 -30.24 -21.10
N SER A 40 13.67 -30.43 -19.92
CA SER A 40 13.10 -31.68 -19.46
C SER A 40 11.58 -31.51 -19.32
N PRO A 41 10.77 -32.03 -20.27
CA PRO A 41 9.32 -31.91 -20.20
C PRO A 41 8.80 -32.83 -19.08
N LEU A 42 8.52 -32.22 -17.94
CA LEU A 42 7.98 -32.87 -16.76
C LEU A 42 6.68 -32.18 -16.38
N VAL A 43 5.59 -32.94 -16.28
CA VAL A 43 4.31 -32.45 -15.74
C VAL A 43 4.05 -33.19 -14.45
N ILE A 44 3.88 -32.44 -13.37
CA ILE A 44 3.57 -32.97 -12.05
C ILE A 44 2.17 -32.49 -11.68
N LYS A 45 1.29 -33.43 -11.36
CA LYS A 45 -0.02 -33.16 -10.83
C LYS A 45 -0.20 -33.91 -9.51
N ILE A 46 -0.57 -33.21 -8.45
CA ILE A 46 -0.86 -33.84 -7.16
C ILE A 46 -2.24 -33.38 -6.71
N VAL A 47 -3.13 -34.33 -6.44
CA VAL A 47 -4.49 -34.03 -5.98
C VAL A 47 -4.80 -34.92 -4.78
N GLY A 48 -5.34 -34.34 -3.72
CA GLY A 48 -5.75 -35.14 -2.58
C GLY A 48 -6.07 -34.33 -1.34
N GLU A 49 -5.90 -34.97 -0.19
CA GLU A 49 -6.23 -34.44 1.11
C GLU A 49 -5.02 -34.49 2.04
N HIS A 50 -4.71 -33.36 2.65
CA HIS A 50 -3.70 -33.21 3.71
C HIS A 50 -4.42 -33.07 5.05
N TYR A 51 -4.03 -33.88 6.03
CA TYR A 51 -4.64 -33.88 7.36
C TYR A 51 -3.73 -33.21 8.38
N VAL A 52 -4.24 -32.19 9.05
CA VAL A 52 -3.48 -31.36 9.98
C VAL A 52 -4.31 -31.04 11.22
N SER A 53 -3.71 -31.19 12.39
CA SER A 53 -4.35 -30.86 13.67
C SER A 53 -4.47 -29.36 13.91
N ALA A 54 -5.24 -28.96 14.92
CA ALA A 54 -5.46 -27.54 15.24
C ALA A 54 -4.18 -26.78 15.65
N ASN A 55 -3.13 -27.47 16.08
CA ASN A 55 -1.83 -26.87 16.38
C ASN A 55 -0.82 -27.00 15.22
N GLY A 56 -1.26 -27.46 14.05
CA GLY A 56 -0.43 -27.61 12.86
C GLY A 56 0.35 -28.93 12.76
N ALA A 57 0.24 -29.82 13.75
CA ALA A 57 0.89 -31.12 13.68
C ALA A 57 0.28 -31.99 12.58
N TYR A 58 1.14 -32.72 11.89
CA TYR A 58 0.78 -33.61 10.78
C TYR A 58 -0.06 -34.81 11.25
N LEU A 59 -1.16 -35.11 10.57
CA LEU A 59 -2.03 -36.25 10.88
C LEU A 59 -2.07 -37.30 9.76
N GLY A 60 -1.58 -36.98 8.55
CA GLY A 60 -1.57 -37.90 7.43
C GLY A 60 -1.85 -37.21 6.09
N ASP A 61 -1.91 -38.02 5.04
CA ASP A 61 -2.15 -37.61 3.66
C ASP A 61 -2.95 -38.69 2.91
N ASP A 62 -3.80 -38.29 1.97
CA ASP A 62 -4.30 -39.16 0.91
C ASP A 62 -4.17 -38.44 -0.43
N LEU A 63 -3.05 -38.67 -1.12
CA LEU A 63 -2.62 -37.95 -2.32
C LEU A 63 -2.52 -38.89 -3.51
N GLU A 64 -3.05 -38.47 -4.65
CA GLU A 64 -2.76 -39.02 -5.97
C GLU A 64 -1.68 -38.16 -6.63
N ILE A 65 -0.54 -38.77 -6.94
CA ILE A 65 0.66 -38.12 -7.49
C ILE A 65 0.85 -38.62 -8.92
N SER A 66 0.58 -37.78 -9.90
CA SER A 66 0.85 -38.05 -11.31
C SER A 66 2.11 -37.32 -11.76
N ILE A 67 3.11 -38.07 -12.24
CA ILE A 67 4.32 -37.53 -12.85
C ILE A 67 4.38 -38.06 -14.29
N SER A 68 4.13 -37.17 -15.25
CA SER A 68 3.95 -37.52 -16.66
C SER A 68 2.91 -38.63 -16.84
N ASP A 69 3.32 -39.83 -17.26
CA ASP A 69 2.43 -40.97 -17.54
C ASP A 69 2.28 -41.95 -16.36
N HIS A 70 2.94 -41.69 -15.23
CA HIS A 70 2.90 -42.53 -14.04
C HIS A 70 2.04 -41.90 -12.96
N THR A 71 1.16 -42.70 -12.34
CA THR A 71 0.34 -42.26 -11.20
C THR A 71 0.60 -43.17 -10.01
N GLU A 72 0.96 -42.55 -8.91
CA GLU A 72 1.19 -43.14 -7.60
C GLU A 72 0.16 -42.59 -6.61
N ARG A 73 -0.08 -43.32 -5.53
CA ARG A 73 -0.97 -42.93 -4.44
C ARG A 73 -0.23 -43.06 -3.13
N LEU A 74 -0.20 -41.98 -2.36
CA LEU A 74 0.32 -41.94 -1.01
C LEU A 74 -0.87 -41.85 -0.06
N THR A 75 -1.05 -42.86 0.79
CA THR A 75 -2.01 -42.82 1.89
C THR A 75 -1.24 -43.01 3.18
N LEU A 76 -1.28 -42.03 4.06
CA LEU A 76 -0.64 -42.02 5.37
C LEU A 76 -1.66 -41.55 6.42
N GLU A 77 -1.67 -42.18 7.58
CA GLU A 77 -2.50 -41.79 8.71
C GLU A 77 -1.69 -41.93 10.01
N ARG A 78 -1.96 -41.05 10.96
CA ARG A 78 -1.32 -41.07 12.26
C ARG A 78 -1.94 -42.12 13.17
N ASP A 79 -1.08 -42.91 13.78
CA ASP A 79 -1.41 -43.84 14.86
C ASP A 79 -0.43 -43.60 16.02
N GLU A 80 -0.91 -42.98 17.10
CA GLU A 80 -0.13 -42.49 18.23
C GLU A 80 1.08 -41.64 17.80
N LYS A 81 2.28 -42.25 17.81
CA LYS A 81 3.59 -41.65 17.48
C LYS A 81 4.13 -42.11 16.12
N THR A 82 3.41 -42.97 15.42
CA THR A 82 3.76 -43.41 14.08
C THR A 82 2.85 -42.76 13.04
N ILE A 83 3.38 -42.61 11.84
CA ILE A 83 2.63 -42.34 10.62
C ILE A 83 2.75 -43.61 9.80
N GLU A 84 1.61 -44.22 9.48
CA GLU A 84 1.56 -45.51 8.78
C GLU A 84 0.64 -45.46 7.57
N GLY A 85 0.90 -46.32 6.60
CA GLY A 85 0.09 -46.45 5.41
C GLY A 85 0.91 -46.99 4.25
N TYR A 86 0.66 -46.56 3.02
CA TYR A 86 1.33 -47.09 1.84
C TYR A 86 1.58 -46.04 0.77
N LEU A 87 2.61 -46.27 -0.04
CA LEU A 87 2.85 -45.61 -1.32
C LEU A 87 2.70 -46.65 -2.44
N THR A 88 1.93 -46.37 -3.49
CA THR A 88 1.96 -47.24 -4.67
C THR A 88 3.14 -46.92 -5.57
N ARG A 89 3.94 -47.92 -5.94
CA ARG A 89 5.02 -47.79 -6.92
C ARG A 89 4.85 -48.84 -7.99
N GLY A 90 4.76 -48.42 -9.25
CA GLY A 90 4.54 -49.34 -10.37
C GLY A 90 3.25 -50.17 -10.27
N GLY A 91 2.24 -49.67 -9.53
CA GLY A 91 0.98 -50.37 -9.28
C GLY A 91 0.95 -51.29 -8.05
N GLU A 92 2.08 -51.49 -7.37
CA GLU A 92 2.16 -52.29 -6.14
C GLU A 92 2.14 -51.39 -4.90
N LYS A 93 1.48 -51.83 -3.84
CA LYS A 93 1.49 -51.13 -2.54
C LYS A 93 2.77 -51.43 -1.79
N VAL A 94 3.48 -50.39 -1.37
CA VAL A 94 4.66 -50.46 -0.51
C VAL A 94 4.31 -49.82 0.81
N GLU A 95 4.14 -50.64 1.85
CA GLU A 95 3.85 -50.18 3.21
C GLU A 95 4.96 -49.23 3.71
N GLN A 96 4.56 -48.18 4.40
CA GLN A 96 5.40 -47.16 5.00
C GLN A 96 5.04 -47.04 6.48
N SER A 97 6.06 -46.90 7.33
CA SER A 97 5.87 -46.60 8.76
C SER A 97 7.02 -45.72 9.22
N TYR A 98 6.67 -44.58 9.82
CA TYR A 98 7.63 -43.56 10.27
C TYR A 98 7.33 -43.16 11.70
N ILE A 99 8.37 -43.06 12.53
CA ILE A 99 8.24 -42.49 13.87
C ILE A 99 8.34 -40.96 13.74
N VAL A 100 7.25 -40.26 14.04
CA VAL A 100 7.15 -38.80 13.89
C VAL A 100 6.66 -38.20 15.19
N ASN A 101 7.36 -37.18 15.68
CA ASN A 101 7.00 -36.50 16.92
C ASN A 101 5.55 -35.97 16.87
N ASP A 102 4.85 -36.00 18.01
CA ASP A 102 3.45 -35.60 18.14
C ASP A 102 3.17 -34.20 17.60
N ASN A 103 4.14 -33.29 17.71
CA ASN A 103 4.03 -31.90 17.26
C ASN A 103 4.78 -31.60 15.94
N ALA A 104 5.25 -32.63 15.22
CA ALA A 104 5.96 -32.39 13.97
C ALA A 104 5.02 -31.78 12.92
N PHE A 105 5.48 -30.68 12.32
CA PHE A 105 4.86 -30.12 11.12
C PHE A 105 5.29 -30.92 9.91
N ALA A 106 4.40 -31.08 8.94
CA ALA A 106 4.76 -31.58 7.62
C ALA A 106 4.86 -30.41 6.65
N ILE A 107 5.94 -30.40 5.86
CA ILE A 107 6.08 -29.51 4.71
C ILE A 107 6.62 -30.33 3.56
N ASP A 108 5.88 -30.37 2.47
CA ASP A 108 6.29 -31.05 1.26
C ASP A 108 6.92 -30.06 0.26
N ASN A 109 7.84 -30.55 -0.57
CA ASN A 109 8.72 -29.73 -1.41
C ASN A 109 7.96 -28.86 -2.42
N ASN A 110 6.78 -29.30 -2.86
CA ASN A 110 5.97 -28.59 -3.85
C ASN A 110 4.77 -27.84 -3.25
N PHE A 111 4.48 -28.03 -1.96
CA PHE A 111 3.33 -27.44 -1.27
C PHE A 111 3.77 -26.22 -0.47
N LEU A 112 4.09 -25.16 -1.20
CA LEU A 112 4.76 -23.96 -0.69
C LEU A 112 3.90 -23.16 0.30
N ASP A 113 2.58 -23.33 0.28
CA ASP A 113 1.64 -22.75 1.22
C ASP A 113 1.66 -23.40 2.61
N GLN A 114 2.20 -24.60 2.76
CA GLN A 114 2.39 -25.23 4.08
C GLN A 114 3.39 -24.43 4.95
N TYR A 115 4.31 -23.66 4.34
CA TYR A 115 5.11 -22.68 5.07
C TYR A 115 4.25 -21.56 5.70
N GLU A 116 3.12 -21.18 5.10
CA GLU A 116 2.19 -20.22 5.71
C GLU A 116 1.68 -20.75 7.06
N LEU A 117 1.23 -22.02 7.11
CA LEU A 117 0.77 -22.64 8.34
C LEU A 117 1.87 -22.70 9.40
N TYR A 118 3.07 -23.14 9.01
CA TYR A 118 4.22 -23.22 9.92
C TYR A 118 4.54 -21.86 10.58
N PHE A 119 4.57 -20.79 9.79
CA PHE A 119 4.88 -19.45 10.30
C PHE A 119 3.69 -18.74 10.93
N ALA A 120 2.45 -19.07 10.58
CA ALA A 120 1.27 -18.54 11.25
C ALA A 120 1.18 -19.00 12.71
N MET A 121 1.64 -20.22 13.00
CA MET A 121 1.69 -20.78 14.35
C MET A 121 2.88 -20.27 15.17
N ARG A 122 3.87 -19.63 14.52
CA ARG A 122 5.09 -19.11 15.15
C ARG A 122 4.99 -17.58 15.21
N ASP A 123 4.97 -16.99 16.41
CA ASP A 123 4.95 -15.52 16.56
C ASP A 123 6.29 -14.90 16.15
N ILE A 124 6.54 -14.75 14.84
CA ILE A 124 7.85 -14.32 14.32
C ILE A 124 8.11 -12.82 14.53
N ARG A 125 9.37 -12.51 14.85
CA ARG A 125 9.92 -11.16 15.05
C ARG A 125 11.27 -11.04 14.36
N VAL A 126 11.65 -9.82 14.02
CA VAL A 126 12.95 -9.53 13.40
C VAL A 126 14.07 -9.96 14.37
N GLY A 127 15.04 -10.71 13.86
CA GLY A 127 16.14 -11.29 14.62
C GLY A 127 15.88 -12.71 15.14
N ASP A 128 14.65 -13.23 15.04
CA ASP A 128 14.35 -14.60 15.45
C ASP A 128 15.16 -15.60 14.62
N GLN A 129 15.79 -16.55 15.32
CA GLN A 129 16.46 -17.70 14.72
C GLN A 129 15.48 -18.87 14.65
N ILE A 130 15.51 -19.57 13.52
CA ILE A 130 14.72 -20.75 13.25
C ILE A 130 15.68 -21.92 13.24
N ASP A 131 15.45 -22.87 14.13
CA ASP A 131 16.15 -24.14 14.20
C ASP A 131 15.12 -25.17 14.67
N ASP A 132 14.55 -25.91 13.72
CA ASP A 132 13.47 -26.86 13.96
C ASP A 132 13.59 -28.06 13.01
N SER A 133 12.65 -29.00 13.12
CA SER A 133 12.55 -30.15 12.22
C SER A 133 11.13 -30.31 11.67
N ILE A 134 11.05 -30.63 10.38
CA ILE A 134 9.81 -30.88 9.65
C ILE A 134 9.83 -32.31 9.11
N PHE A 135 8.66 -32.92 8.99
CA PHE A 135 8.48 -34.17 8.27
C PHE A 135 8.17 -33.87 6.79
N VAL A 136 8.76 -34.64 5.87
CA VAL A 136 8.54 -34.46 4.41
C VAL A 136 7.84 -35.72 3.88
N PRO A 137 6.49 -35.74 3.81
CA PRO A 137 5.70 -36.95 3.59
C PRO A 137 6.09 -37.76 2.34
N GLN A 138 6.21 -37.10 1.17
CA GLN A 138 6.59 -37.77 -0.08
C GLN A 138 7.94 -38.50 0.00
N SER A 139 8.85 -38.06 0.86
CA SER A 139 10.17 -38.70 1.04
C SER A 139 10.24 -39.63 2.24
N GLY A 140 9.31 -39.51 3.19
CA GLY A 140 9.36 -40.21 4.47
C GLY A 140 10.51 -39.78 5.39
N LEU A 141 11.10 -38.60 5.17
CA LEU A 141 12.28 -38.13 5.91
C LEU A 141 11.95 -36.95 6.82
N MET A 142 12.64 -36.91 7.97
CA MET A 142 12.73 -35.70 8.78
C MET A 142 13.83 -34.79 8.19
N ALA A 143 13.48 -33.54 7.92
CA ALA A 143 14.39 -32.52 7.44
C ALA A 143 14.54 -31.40 8.47
N GLN A 144 15.75 -30.83 8.56
CA GLN A 144 15.97 -29.64 9.36
C GLN A 144 15.48 -28.40 8.61
N ILE A 145 14.85 -27.49 9.36
CA ILE A 145 14.51 -26.15 8.89
C ILE A 145 15.31 -25.15 9.71
N LYS A 146 16.25 -24.49 9.04
CA LYS A 146 17.10 -23.48 9.65
C LYS A 146 17.01 -22.18 8.92
N GLY A 147 17.04 -21.07 9.66
CA GLY A 147 17.00 -19.75 9.07
C GLY A 147 16.87 -18.65 10.09
N GLU A 148 16.57 -17.46 9.58
CA GLU A 148 16.39 -16.27 10.40
C GLU A 148 15.36 -15.31 9.81
N VAL A 149 14.75 -14.51 10.68
CA VAL A 149 13.88 -13.41 10.29
C VAL A 149 14.75 -12.15 10.16
N ILE A 150 15.13 -11.80 8.93
CA ILE A 150 16.16 -10.80 8.66
C ILE A 150 15.65 -9.38 8.93
N ASN A 151 14.44 -9.06 8.46
CA ASN A 151 13.91 -7.69 8.49
C ASN A 151 12.38 -7.70 8.43
N PHE A 152 11.76 -6.58 8.79
CA PHE A 152 10.37 -6.24 8.50
C PHE A 152 10.35 -4.96 7.68
N SER A 153 10.04 -5.07 6.38
CA SER A 153 10.12 -3.93 5.47
C SER A 153 9.03 -3.98 4.42
N TRP A 154 8.77 -2.83 3.78
CA TRP A 154 7.94 -2.77 2.60
C TRP A 154 8.64 -3.48 1.44
N GLN A 155 7.98 -4.49 0.87
CA GLN A 155 8.53 -5.27 -0.23
C GLN A 155 7.57 -5.27 -1.41
N ARG A 156 8.15 -5.15 -2.60
CA ARG A 156 7.43 -5.33 -3.85
C ARG A 156 7.21 -6.82 -4.08
N LEU A 157 5.97 -7.25 -3.90
CA LEU A 157 5.60 -8.65 -4.00
C LEU A 157 5.49 -9.06 -5.46
N HIS A 158 4.57 -8.45 -6.22
CA HIS A 158 4.40 -8.71 -7.65
C HIS A 158 3.91 -7.46 -8.38
N SER A 159 4.51 -7.13 -9.52
CA SER A 159 4.16 -5.95 -10.34
C SER A 159 3.96 -4.65 -9.54
N GLN A 160 2.74 -4.27 -9.15
CA GLN A 160 2.45 -3.02 -8.43
C GLN A 160 2.03 -3.24 -6.97
N LEU A 161 2.00 -4.49 -6.48
CA LEU A 161 1.60 -4.78 -5.12
C LEU A 161 2.78 -4.61 -4.15
N LEU A 162 2.61 -3.69 -3.21
CA LEU A 162 3.51 -3.43 -2.09
C LEU A 162 2.79 -3.83 -0.80
N ASP A 163 3.49 -4.56 0.07
CA ASP A 163 3.02 -4.86 1.43
C ASP A 163 4.20 -4.80 2.41
N SER A 164 3.90 -4.56 3.68
CA SER A 164 4.86 -4.67 4.77
C SER A 164 4.99 -6.13 5.17
N VAL A 165 6.19 -6.69 5.04
CA VAL A 165 6.44 -8.12 5.26
C VAL A 165 7.70 -8.37 6.08
N PHE A 166 7.64 -9.42 6.90
CA PHE A 166 8.79 -10.10 7.44
C PHE A 166 9.50 -10.84 6.30
N VAL A 167 10.79 -10.60 6.16
CA VAL A 167 11.66 -11.34 5.24
C VAL A 167 12.35 -12.44 6.04
N VAL A 168 11.92 -13.67 5.83
CA VAL A 168 12.50 -14.85 6.46
C VAL A 168 13.41 -15.53 5.45
N ARG A 169 14.66 -15.76 5.82
CA ARG A 169 15.61 -16.52 5.00
C ARG A 169 15.85 -17.87 5.64
N LEU A 170 15.49 -18.92 4.92
CA LEU A 170 15.84 -20.28 5.27
C LEU A 170 17.10 -20.69 4.53
N THR A 171 17.99 -21.39 5.22
CA THR A 171 19.18 -22.03 4.66
C THR A 171 18.99 -23.53 4.48
N GLU A 172 18.11 -24.14 5.28
CA GLU A 172 17.77 -25.56 5.25
C GLU A 172 16.24 -25.74 5.21
N PRO A 173 15.70 -26.79 4.54
CA PRO A 173 16.42 -27.84 3.81
C PRO A 173 17.02 -27.36 2.48
N GLN A 174 16.58 -26.20 2.00
CA GLN A 174 17.16 -25.51 0.86
C GLN A 174 17.09 -23.98 1.07
N PRO A 175 17.92 -23.20 0.37
CA PRO A 175 17.84 -21.75 0.43
C PRO A 175 16.48 -21.23 -0.06
N LEU A 176 15.75 -20.53 0.81
CA LEU A 176 14.46 -19.90 0.51
C LEU A 176 14.41 -18.50 1.11
N GLU A 177 13.72 -17.59 0.43
CA GLU A 177 13.31 -16.31 1.02
C GLU A 177 11.78 -16.21 0.99
N LEU A 178 11.21 -16.10 2.18
CA LEU A 178 9.77 -16.04 2.42
C LEU A 178 9.39 -14.61 2.82
N PHE A 179 8.29 -14.13 2.26
CA PHE A 179 7.78 -12.78 2.50
C PHE A 179 6.40 -12.91 3.16
N ILE A 180 6.37 -12.73 4.47
CA ILE A 180 5.21 -13.00 5.33
C ILE A 180 4.67 -11.68 5.86
N ASN A 181 3.41 -11.36 5.64
CA ASN A 181 2.86 -10.08 6.08
C ASN A 181 2.58 -10.04 7.60
N LYS A 182 2.14 -8.87 8.08
CA LYS A 182 1.77 -8.68 9.49
C LYS A 182 0.65 -9.61 9.98
N ASP A 183 -0.22 -10.06 9.07
CA ASP A 183 -1.31 -11.00 9.35
C ASP A 183 -0.85 -12.47 9.25
N ARG A 184 0.48 -12.69 9.21
CA ARG A 184 1.14 -14.00 9.11
C ARG A 184 0.82 -14.79 7.84
N ARG A 185 0.39 -14.11 6.78
CA ARG A 185 0.14 -14.71 5.47
C ARG A 185 1.40 -14.71 4.63
N LEU A 186 1.70 -15.84 3.99
CA LEU A 186 2.80 -15.95 3.05
C LEU A 186 2.34 -15.34 1.72
N LEU A 187 3.00 -14.27 1.27
CA LEU A 187 2.59 -13.57 0.06
C LEU A 187 3.48 -13.90 -1.14
N LYS A 188 4.75 -14.17 -0.87
CA LYS A 188 5.75 -14.50 -1.87
C LYS A 188 6.79 -15.43 -1.28
N LEU A 189 7.26 -16.35 -2.11
CA LEU A 189 8.40 -17.22 -1.83
C LEU A 189 9.37 -17.13 -3.01
N TYR A 190 10.65 -17.00 -2.71
CA TYR A 190 11.73 -17.00 -3.69
C TYR A 190 12.70 -18.16 -3.42
N ILE A 191 12.97 -18.96 -4.45
CA ILE A 191 13.94 -20.06 -4.43
C ILE A 191 15.16 -19.58 -5.24
N PRO A 192 16.23 -19.07 -4.60
CA PRO A 192 17.33 -18.43 -5.31
C PRO A 192 18.07 -19.38 -6.25
N THR A 193 18.26 -20.62 -5.82
CA THR A 193 18.98 -21.66 -6.57
C THR A 193 18.34 -21.97 -7.92
N GLN A 194 17.01 -21.94 -7.98
CA GLN A 194 16.23 -22.23 -9.19
C GLN A 194 15.74 -20.95 -9.89
N LYS A 195 15.99 -19.78 -9.28
CA LYS A 195 15.42 -18.48 -9.68
C LYS A 195 13.89 -18.49 -9.81
N LEU A 196 13.22 -19.34 -9.03
CA LEU A 196 11.76 -19.46 -9.03
C LEU A 196 11.12 -18.54 -8.02
N ARG A 197 9.96 -17.98 -8.38
CA ARG A 197 9.14 -17.14 -7.49
C ARG A 197 7.73 -17.70 -7.48
N ALA A 198 7.22 -17.98 -6.29
CA ALA A 198 5.82 -18.31 -6.07
C ALA A 198 5.13 -17.10 -5.44
N TYR A 199 3.90 -16.82 -5.89
CA TYR A 199 3.08 -15.71 -5.41
C TYR A 199 1.76 -16.28 -4.91
N LEU A 200 1.54 -16.25 -3.60
CA LEU A 200 0.35 -16.83 -2.97
C LEU A 200 -0.68 -15.72 -2.79
N ASP A 201 -1.87 -15.90 -3.37
CA ASP A 201 -2.99 -14.94 -3.41
C ASP A 201 -2.69 -13.52 -3.97
N VAL A 202 -1.44 -13.16 -4.20
CA VAL A 202 -0.99 -11.85 -4.69
C VAL A 202 -1.47 -11.55 -6.12
N VAL A 203 -1.52 -12.55 -7.00
CA VAL A 203 -2.04 -12.39 -8.37
C VAL A 203 -3.57 -12.21 -8.36
N ARG A 204 -4.26 -12.87 -7.43
CA ARG A 204 -5.71 -12.75 -7.21
C ARG A 204 -6.06 -11.39 -6.59
N LEU A 205 -5.22 -10.90 -5.68
CA LEU A 205 -5.30 -9.55 -5.13
C LEU A 205 -5.14 -8.50 -6.23
N LEU A 206 -4.16 -8.61 -7.13
CA LEU A 206 -4.00 -7.69 -8.27
C LEU A 206 -5.20 -7.64 -9.23
N SER A 207 -5.88 -8.78 -9.42
CA SER A 207 -7.14 -8.83 -10.20
C SER A 207 -8.30 -8.12 -9.51
N LYS A 208 -8.29 -8.06 -8.16
CA LYS A 208 -9.27 -7.30 -7.36
C LYS A 208 -8.82 -5.87 -7.01
N SER A 209 -7.52 -5.58 -7.11
CA SER A 209 -6.88 -4.35 -6.62
C SER A 209 -6.38 -3.44 -7.73
N LYS A 210 -6.66 -3.72 -9.01
CA LYS A 210 -6.90 -2.59 -9.91
C LYS A 210 -8.01 -1.81 -9.23
N PRO A 211 -7.78 -0.57 -8.76
CA PRO A 211 -8.90 0.27 -8.40
C PRO A 211 -9.66 0.39 -9.71
N GLN A 212 -10.76 -0.36 -9.86
CA GLN A 212 -11.77 0.05 -10.80
C GLN A 212 -12.14 1.41 -10.26
N LEU A 213 -11.64 2.48 -10.90
CA LEU A 213 -12.08 3.84 -10.63
C LEU A 213 -13.59 3.71 -10.57
N PRO A 214 -14.20 3.88 -9.38
CA PRO A 214 -15.60 3.54 -9.19
C PRO A 214 -16.37 4.24 -10.29
N ALA A 215 -17.08 3.45 -11.11
CA ALA A 215 -17.75 3.97 -12.29
C ALA A 215 -18.53 5.23 -11.89
N PHE A 216 -18.30 6.33 -12.60
CA PHE A 216 -18.99 7.57 -12.29
C PHE A 216 -20.48 7.36 -12.53
N THR A 217 -21.25 7.25 -11.45
CA THR A 217 -22.71 7.18 -11.51
C THR A 217 -23.31 8.49 -11.04
N LEU A 218 -24.44 8.89 -11.63
CA LEU A 218 -25.20 10.06 -11.17
C LEU A 218 -25.60 9.93 -9.69
N GLN A 219 -25.83 8.70 -9.22
CA GLN A 219 -26.10 8.41 -7.81
C GLN A 219 -24.88 8.71 -6.91
N LYS A 220 -23.66 8.39 -7.36
CA LYS A 220 -22.43 8.76 -6.64
C LYS A 220 -22.23 10.28 -6.62
N LEU A 221 -22.53 10.97 -7.73
CA LEU A 221 -22.48 12.44 -7.75
C LEU A 221 -23.48 13.05 -6.76
N GLY A 222 -24.72 12.55 -6.73
CA GLY A 222 -25.76 13.01 -5.82
C GLY A 222 -25.39 12.81 -4.34
N SER A 223 -24.77 11.69 -3.99
CA SER A 223 -24.32 11.41 -2.62
C SER A 223 -23.08 12.20 -2.20
N LEU A 224 -22.25 12.67 -3.14
CA LEU A 224 -21.10 13.53 -2.86
C LEU A 224 -21.46 15.03 -2.78
N LEU A 225 -22.61 15.42 -3.34
CA LEU A 225 -23.05 16.82 -3.42
C LEU A 225 -23.02 17.56 -2.07
N PRO A 226 -23.45 16.97 -0.94
CA PRO A 226 -23.38 17.65 0.35
C PRO A 226 -21.94 18.00 0.77
N ASN A 227 -20.99 17.09 0.56
CA ASN A 227 -19.56 17.35 0.85
C ASN A 227 -19.02 18.45 -0.07
N PHE A 228 -19.36 18.41 -1.35
CA PHE A 228 -18.94 19.42 -2.31
C PHE A 228 -19.47 20.81 -1.97
N LEU A 229 -20.71 20.91 -1.53
CA LEU A 229 -21.30 22.15 -1.05
C LEU A 229 -20.57 22.67 0.20
N MET A 230 -20.22 21.79 1.13
CA MET A 230 -19.46 22.16 2.33
C MET A 230 -18.06 22.69 2.00
N TYR A 231 -17.35 22.06 1.07
CA TYR A 231 -16.03 22.55 0.63
C TYR A 231 -16.14 23.91 -0.07
N PHE A 232 -17.17 24.11 -0.90
CA PHE A 232 -17.41 25.40 -1.54
C PHE A 232 -17.73 26.49 -0.51
N LEU A 233 -18.56 26.18 0.49
CA LEU A 233 -18.87 27.08 1.59
C LEU A 233 -17.62 27.44 2.41
N ALA A 234 -16.80 26.45 2.75
CA ALA A 234 -15.53 26.66 3.44
C ALA A 234 -14.59 27.57 2.65
N SER A 235 -14.55 27.41 1.33
CA SER A 235 -13.76 28.26 0.43
C SER A 235 -14.25 29.71 0.44
N ILE A 236 -15.57 29.94 0.38
CA ILE A 236 -16.15 31.30 0.53
C ILE A 236 -15.73 31.92 1.86
N VAL A 237 -15.87 31.18 2.96
CA VAL A 237 -15.49 31.66 4.30
C VAL A 237 -14.00 32.00 4.37
N ALA A 238 -13.12 31.14 3.84
CA ALA A 238 -11.69 31.38 3.80
C ALA A 238 -11.33 32.64 2.99
N VAL A 239 -11.99 32.85 1.84
CA VAL A 239 -11.76 34.01 0.96
C VAL A 239 -12.23 35.32 1.62
N LEU A 240 -13.33 35.29 2.37
CA LEU A 240 -13.90 36.47 3.04
C LEU A 240 -12.91 37.14 4.01
N PHE A 241 -11.99 36.38 4.63
CA PHE A 241 -10.93 36.93 5.48
C PHE A 241 -9.98 37.89 4.75
N PHE A 242 -9.85 37.77 3.44
CA PHE A 242 -8.93 38.58 2.63
C PHE A 242 -9.65 39.59 1.74
N VAL A 243 -10.84 39.24 1.24
CA VAL A 243 -11.54 40.01 0.22
C VAL A 243 -12.51 41.05 0.79
N GLY A 244 -13.05 40.82 1.99
CA GLY A 244 -14.05 41.72 2.59
C GLY A 244 -15.23 42.00 1.65
N ARG A 245 -15.42 43.26 1.25
CA ARG A 245 -16.54 43.70 0.39
C ARG A 245 -16.29 43.49 -1.12
N ASP A 246 -15.08 43.17 -1.55
CA ASP A 246 -14.69 43.06 -2.96
C ASP A 246 -15.00 41.68 -3.60
N ILE A 247 -15.91 40.89 -3.02
CA ILE A 247 -16.18 39.50 -3.46
C ILE A 247 -16.74 39.40 -4.89
N LYS A 248 -17.32 40.47 -5.42
CA LYS A 248 -17.92 40.52 -6.77
C LYS A 248 -16.91 40.91 -7.86
N ARG A 249 -15.64 41.08 -7.54
CA ARG A 249 -14.58 41.45 -8.50
C ARG A 249 -14.35 40.33 -9.50
N LYS A 250 -14.24 40.68 -10.79
CA LYS A 250 -14.04 39.71 -11.87
C LYS A 250 -12.69 39.01 -11.74
N GLU A 251 -11.69 39.71 -11.23
CA GLU A 251 -10.33 39.23 -10.99
C GLU A 251 -10.32 38.05 -10.02
N LEU A 252 -11.13 38.10 -8.96
CA LEU A 252 -11.29 37.01 -8.01
C LEU A 252 -11.90 35.76 -8.68
N ILE A 253 -12.93 35.96 -9.52
CA ILE A 253 -13.61 34.88 -10.24
C ILE A 253 -12.66 34.22 -11.24
N TYR A 254 -11.94 35.02 -12.04
CA TYR A 254 -10.98 34.48 -13.00
C TYR A 254 -9.84 33.73 -12.31
N ALA A 255 -9.34 34.25 -11.19
CA ALA A 255 -8.34 33.56 -10.39
C ALA A 255 -8.87 32.24 -9.82
N PHE A 256 -10.09 32.24 -9.28
CA PHE A 256 -10.74 31.02 -8.78
C PHE A 256 -10.88 29.95 -9.86
N LEU A 257 -11.40 30.31 -11.04
CA LEU A 257 -11.53 29.37 -12.16
C LEU A 257 -10.17 28.86 -12.64
N SER A 258 -9.14 29.71 -12.65
CA SER A 258 -7.77 29.29 -12.96
C SER A 258 -7.22 28.31 -11.91
N GLY A 259 -7.55 28.52 -10.63
CA GLY A 259 -7.23 27.59 -9.54
C GLY A 259 -7.90 26.23 -9.75
N VAL A 260 -9.18 26.21 -10.10
CA VAL A 260 -9.90 24.97 -10.42
C VAL A 260 -9.25 24.26 -11.60
N ALA A 261 -8.96 24.95 -12.70
CA ALA A 261 -8.34 24.36 -13.89
C ALA A 261 -6.93 23.80 -13.61
N SER A 262 -6.21 24.36 -12.63
CA SER A 262 -4.86 23.92 -12.28
C SER A 262 -4.79 22.50 -11.71
N ILE A 263 -5.93 21.92 -11.31
CA ILE A 263 -6.02 20.50 -10.92
C ILE A 263 -5.56 19.56 -12.04
N ILE A 264 -5.70 19.97 -13.31
CA ILE A 264 -5.22 19.20 -14.46
C ILE A 264 -3.70 19.01 -14.37
N VAL A 265 -2.96 20.07 -14.03
CA VAL A 265 -1.50 20.00 -13.85
C VAL A 265 -1.15 19.12 -12.65
N ILE A 266 -1.91 19.19 -11.57
CA ILE A 266 -1.70 18.31 -10.41
C ILE A 266 -1.85 16.85 -10.81
N VAL A 267 -2.95 16.49 -11.48
CA VAL A 267 -3.26 15.11 -11.84
C VAL A 267 -2.28 14.54 -12.85
N TRP A 268 -1.88 15.32 -13.86
CA TRP A 268 -1.05 14.82 -14.97
C TRP A 268 0.45 15.01 -14.77
N VAL A 269 0.88 15.87 -13.84
CA VAL A 269 2.30 16.18 -13.64
C VAL A 269 2.72 15.94 -12.20
N GLN A 270 2.04 16.56 -11.24
CA GLN A 270 2.42 16.44 -9.83
C GLN A 270 2.33 14.99 -9.35
N ILE A 271 1.14 14.37 -9.45
CA ILE A 271 0.91 13.02 -8.92
C ILE A 271 1.88 11.99 -9.55
N PRO A 272 2.05 11.91 -10.89
CA PRO A 272 3.03 11.00 -11.49
C PRO A 272 4.47 11.24 -11.02
N LEU A 273 4.85 12.49 -10.76
CA LEU A 273 6.17 12.81 -10.25
C LEU A 273 6.34 12.35 -8.80
N GLN A 274 5.31 12.49 -7.96
CA GLN A 274 5.31 11.95 -6.60
C GLN A 274 5.41 10.41 -6.62
N GLU A 275 4.66 9.75 -7.50
CA GLU A 275 4.73 8.29 -7.71
C GLU A 275 6.10 7.84 -8.22
N TYR A 276 6.73 8.62 -9.10
CA TYR A 276 8.08 8.36 -9.57
C TYR A 276 9.11 8.40 -8.43
N PHE A 277 9.04 9.40 -7.55
CA PHE A 277 9.94 9.48 -6.40
C PHE A 277 9.72 8.35 -5.39
N LEU A 278 8.47 7.94 -5.17
CA LEU A 278 8.16 6.79 -4.33
C LEU A 278 8.66 5.48 -4.96
N SER A 279 8.45 5.26 -6.26
CA SER A 279 8.82 4.02 -6.96
C SER A 279 10.31 3.88 -7.25
N GLY A 280 11.01 4.97 -7.56
CA GLY A 280 12.46 4.99 -7.82
C GLY A 280 13.32 4.69 -6.58
N SER A 281 12.76 4.89 -5.39
CA SER A 281 13.42 4.60 -4.11
C SER A 281 13.46 3.11 -3.74
N HIS A 282 12.84 2.24 -4.54
CA HIS A 282 12.83 0.78 -4.36
C HIS A 282 13.65 0.06 -5.44
N ALA A 283 14.59 0.78 -6.08
CA ALA A 283 15.57 0.17 -6.97
C ALA A 283 16.46 -0.80 -6.15
N PRO A 284 16.52 -2.09 -6.51
CA PRO A 284 17.34 -3.06 -5.81
C PRO A 284 18.82 -2.70 -6.02
N GLY A 285 19.51 -2.27 -4.96
CA GLY A 285 20.96 -2.04 -5.02
C GLY A 285 21.57 -0.96 -4.12
N ILE A 286 20.80 -0.16 -3.39
CA ILE A 286 21.38 0.85 -2.49
C ILE A 286 21.39 0.30 -1.06
N ALA A 287 22.55 -0.23 -0.65
CA ALA A 287 22.83 -0.84 0.66
C ALA A 287 22.86 0.14 1.85
N VAL A 288 22.18 1.27 1.75
CA VAL A 288 22.04 2.25 2.83
C VAL A 288 20.60 2.69 2.78
N GLU A 289 19.73 2.14 3.63
CA GLU A 289 18.35 2.57 3.76
C GLU A 289 18.34 3.99 4.36
N PRO A 290 18.07 5.06 3.58
CA PRO A 290 17.76 6.33 4.22
C PRO A 290 16.50 6.12 5.08
N PRO A 291 16.37 6.80 6.23
CA PRO A 291 15.17 6.70 7.04
C PRO A 291 13.96 6.98 6.15
N THR A 292 12.95 6.11 6.19
CA THR A 292 11.77 6.10 5.30
C THR A 292 11.09 7.47 5.20
N TYR A 293 11.20 8.27 6.27
CA TYR A 293 10.76 9.66 6.34
C TYR A 293 11.42 10.60 5.31
N PHE A 294 12.69 10.42 4.99
CA PHE A 294 13.41 11.25 4.02
C PHE A 294 12.88 11.05 2.60
N LEU A 295 12.57 9.81 2.23
CA LEU A 295 12.01 9.47 0.93
C LEU A 295 10.59 10.03 0.75
N VAL A 296 9.83 10.06 1.83
CA VAL A 296 8.48 10.65 1.85
C VAL A 296 8.56 12.15 1.69
N LEU A 297 9.46 12.81 2.41
CA LEU A 297 9.72 14.23 2.23
C LEU A 297 10.08 14.52 0.77
N LEU A 298 10.98 13.72 0.18
CA LEU A 298 11.36 13.82 -1.22
C LEU A 298 10.15 13.68 -2.16
N ALA A 299 9.26 12.72 -1.92
CA ALA A 299 8.03 12.51 -2.68
C ALA A 299 6.98 13.63 -2.48
N MET A 300 7.06 14.41 -1.41
CA MET A 300 6.18 15.56 -1.18
C MET A 300 6.73 16.87 -1.78
N ILE A 301 8.01 16.94 -2.14
CA ILE A 301 8.62 18.11 -2.80
C ILE A 301 7.84 18.54 -4.06
N PRO A 302 7.45 17.65 -4.99
CA PRO A 302 6.65 18.03 -6.14
C PRO A 302 5.37 18.76 -5.77
N ALA A 303 4.66 18.32 -4.73
CA ALA A 303 3.43 18.97 -4.28
C ALA A 303 3.69 20.41 -3.82
N GLY A 304 4.71 20.61 -2.98
CA GLY A 304 5.08 21.96 -2.54
C GLY A 304 5.45 22.86 -3.72
N ILE A 305 6.39 22.43 -4.56
CA ILE A 305 6.91 23.25 -5.67
C ILE A 305 5.81 23.55 -6.70
N ILE A 306 5.07 22.55 -7.14
CA ILE A 306 4.09 22.71 -8.22
C ILE A 306 2.90 23.53 -7.71
N GLN A 307 2.33 23.22 -6.54
CA GLN A 307 1.14 23.93 -6.06
C GLN A 307 1.44 25.39 -5.70
N GLU A 308 2.54 25.68 -5.01
CA GLU A 308 2.91 27.07 -4.71
C GLU A 308 3.40 27.82 -5.96
N GLY A 309 4.11 27.14 -6.86
CA GLY A 309 4.53 27.68 -8.15
C GLY A 309 3.35 28.09 -9.01
N LEU A 310 2.29 27.26 -9.08
CA LEU A 310 1.06 27.57 -9.81
C LEU A 310 0.35 28.80 -9.26
N LYS A 311 0.33 29.00 -7.93
CA LYS A 311 -0.23 30.21 -7.30
C LYS A 311 0.53 31.46 -7.75
N VAL A 312 1.85 31.45 -7.69
CA VAL A 312 2.69 32.58 -8.13
C VAL A 312 2.53 32.84 -9.63
N LEU A 313 2.56 31.78 -10.43
CA LEU A 313 2.38 31.86 -11.88
C LEU A 313 1.02 32.49 -12.23
N SER A 314 -0.05 32.10 -11.55
CA SER A 314 -1.39 32.65 -11.81
C SER A 314 -1.46 34.16 -11.57
N VAL A 315 -0.87 34.65 -10.48
CA VAL A 315 -0.82 36.09 -10.17
C VAL A 315 0.01 36.83 -11.21
N PHE A 316 1.13 36.25 -11.64
CA PHE A 316 1.98 36.81 -12.68
C PHE A 316 1.26 36.88 -14.03
N THR A 317 0.62 35.79 -14.47
CA THR A 317 -0.14 35.72 -15.73
C THR A 317 -1.31 36.71 -15.75
N LEU A 318 -2.07 36.82 -14.65
CA LEU A 318 -3.15 37.79 -14.56
C LEU A 318 -2.63 39.24 -14.56
N SER A 319 -1.46 39.48 -13.99
CA SER A 319 -0.79 40.78 -14.03
C SER A 319 -0.25 41.12 -15.42
N SER A 320 0.39 40.17 -16.11
CA SER A 320 1.01 40.38 -17.42
C SER A 320 -0.02 40.57 -18.54
N LEU A 321 -1.21 39.97 -18.41
CA LEU A 321 -2.33 40.21 -19.32
C LEU A 321 -3.00 41.58 -19.13
N GLY A 322 -2.46 42.46 -18.27
CA GLY A 322 -3.00 43.80 -17.99
C GLY A 322 -4.32 43.79 -17.21
N LYS A 323 -4.72 42.63 -16.68
CA LYS A 323 -6.03 42.44 -16.03
C LYS A 323 -6.00 42.63 -14.51
N LEU A 324 -4.83 42.84 -13.91
CA LEU A 324 -4.69 42.87 -12.45
C LEU A 324 -3.84 44.05 -11.97
N GLN A 325 -4.51 45.00 -11.31
CA GLN A 325 -3.83 46.12 -10.63
C GLN A 325 -3.07 45.61 -9.40
N MET A 326 -1.97 46.30 -9.03
CA MET A 326 -1.07 45.88 -7.96
C MET A 326 -1.78 45.59 -6.63
N HIS A 327 -2.76 46.41 -6.24
CA HIS A 327 -3.50 46.23 -4.99
C HIS A 327 -4.46 45.03 -4.98
N TYR A 328 -4.81 44.49 -6.16
CA TYR A 328 -5.69 43.32 -6.27
C TYR A 328 -4.94 41.99 -6.33
N ARG A 329 -3.60 41.98 -6.32
CA ARG A 329 -2.81 40.74 -6.39
C ARG A 329 -3.05 39.80 -5.22
N MET A 330 -3.28 40.35 -4.02
CA MET A 330 -3.69 39.57 -2.85
C MET A 330 -5.05 38.87 -3.08
N LEU A 331 -6.03 39.59 -3.64
CA LEU A 331 -7.36 39.05 -3.93
C LEU A 331 -7.28 37.93 -4.97
N ALA A 332 -6.54 38.16 -6.06
CA ALA A 332 -6.33 37.15 -7.08
C ALA A 332 -5.64 35.91 -6.50
N GLY A 333 -4.60 36.09 -5.69
CA GLY A 333 -3.92 34.98 -5.01
C GLY A 333 -4.87 34.18 -4.10
N ALA A 334 -5.70 34.87 -3.30
CA ALA A 334 -6.72 34.23 -2.46
C ALA A 334 -7.74 33.44 -3.29
N GLY A 335 -8.23 34.03 -4.38
CA GLY A 335 -9.17 33.40 -5.30
C GLY A 335 -8.60 32.14 -5.94
N PHE A 336 -7.37 32.21 -6.47
CA PHE A 336 -6.70 31.04 -7.05
C PHE A 336 -6.50 29.94 -6.01
N GLY A 337 -6.01 30.28 -4.82
CA GLY A 337 -5.83 29.32 -3.73
C GLY A 337 -7.14 28.63 -3.33
N ALA A 338 -8.22 29.39 -3.24
CA ALA A 338 -9.56 28.89 -2.97
C ALA A 338 -10.07 27.92 -4.05
N GLY A 339 -9.89 28.26 -5.33
CA GLY A 339 -10.28 27.40 -6.45
C GLY A 339 -9.49 26.10 -6.48
N LEU A 340 -8.18 26.20 -6.28
CA LEU A 340 -7.29 25.04 -6.19
C LEU A 340 -7.65 24.11 -5.03
N GLY A 341 -7.84 24.67 -3.83
CA GLY A 341 -8.20 23.89 -2.64
C GLY A 341 -9.54 23.17 -2.80
N VAL A 342 -10.55 23.81 -3.42
CA VAL A 342 -11.85 23.17 -3.69
C VAL A 342 -11.71 22.04 -4.70
N ALA A 343 -11.03 22.29 -5.83
CA ALA A 343 -10.85 21.28 -6.87
C ALA A 343 -10.08 20.07 -6.35
N GLU A 344 -9.06 20.30 -5.52
CA GLU A 344 -8.32 19.22 -4.88
C GLU A 344 -9.18 18.47 -3.85
N ALA A 345 -9.98 19.17 -3.03
CA ALA A 345 -10.89 18.52 -2.10
C ALA A 345 -11.92 17.64 -2.84
N PHE A 346 -12.41 18.09 -3.99
CA PHE A 346 -13.32 17.31 -4.84
C PHE A 346 -12.63 16.06 -5.38
N TYR A 347 -11.43 16.23 -5.93
CA TYR A 347 -10.62 15.15 -6.47
C TYR A 347 -10.36 14.07 -5.41
N LEU A 348 -9.84 14.46 -4.24
CA LEU A 348 -9.51 13.53 -3.16
C LEU A 348 -10.75 12.85 -2.56
N THR A 349 -11.87 13.55 -2.45
CA THR A 349 -13.12 12.95 -1.94
C THR A 349 -13.73 11.98 -2.95
N GLY A 350 -13.59 12.25 -4.25
CA GLY A 350 -14.09 11.37 -5.31
C GLY A 350 -13.44 9.98 -5.32
N LEU A 351 -12.22 9.87 -4.79
CA LEU A 351 -11.44 8.63 -4.71
C LEU A 351 -11.77 7.77 -3.47
N LEU A 352 -12.42 8.33 -2.45
CA LEU A 352 -12.67 7.66 -1.17
C LEU A 352 -14.11 7.12 -1.06
N PRO A 353 -14.34 6.10 -0.19
CA PRO A 353 -15.70 5.69 0.17
C PRO A 353 -16.49 6.85 0.78
N LEU A 354 -17.81 6.86 0.58
CA LEU A 354 -18.70 7.84 1.18
C LEU A 354 -18.57 7.76 2.71
N THR A 355 -18.07 8.84 3.29
CA THR A 355 -18.03 9.05 4.74
C THR A 355 -19.18 9.97 5.13
N GLY A 356 -19.59 9.91 6.40
CA GLY A 356 -20.58 10.84 6.94
C GLY A 356 -20.17 12.31 6.71
N LEU A 357 -21.18 13.19 6.62
CA LEU A 357 -20.98 14.61 6.30
C LEU A 357 -20.05 15.32 7.30
N LEU A 358 -20.09 14.93 8.58
CA LEU A 358 -19.15 15.39 9.61
C LEU A 358 -18.11 14.31 9.89
N SER A 359 -17.08 14.27 9.05
CA SER A 359 -15.96 13.32 9.18
C SER A 359 -14.62 14.03 9.35
N TRP A 360 -13.63 13.26 9.80
CA TRP A 360 -12.24 13.69 9.85
C TRP A 360 -11.71 14.16 8.48
N ASN A 361 -12.17 13.54 7.41
CA ASN A 361 -11.86 13.93 6.05
C ASN A 361 -12.38 15.35 5.73
N LEU A 362 -13.60 15.69 6.15
CA LEU A 362 -14.13 17.05 5.98
C LEU A 362 -13.20 18.08 6.64
N LEU A 363 -12.79 17.83 7.89
CA LEU A 363 -11.93 18.76 8.64
C LEU A 363 -10.57 18.94 7.97
N GLU A 364 -9.97 17.85 7.49
CA GLU A 364 -8.72 17.87 6.72
C GLU A 364 -8.87 18.73 5.45
N ARG A 365 -9.91 18.48 4.65
CA ARG A 365 -10.15 19.21 3.39
C ARG A 365 -10.44 20.69 3.62
N VAL A 366 -11.24 21.03 4.63
CA VAL A 366 -11.50 22.43 5.01
C VAL A 366 -10.22 23.14 5.42
N SER A 367 -9.36 22.47 6.19
CA SER A 367 -8.06 23.02 6.60
C SER A 367 -7.14 23.24 5.39
N MET A 368 -7.09 22.30 4.46
CA MET A 368 -6.30 22.45 3.23
C MET A 368 -6.84 23.57 2.33
N ILE A 369 -8.17 23.73 2.21
CA ILE A 369 -8.76 24.86 1.49
C ILE A 369 -8.31 26.18 2.13
N ALA A 370 -8.45 26.32 3.45
CA ALA A 370 -8.01 27.52 4.17
C ALA A 370 -6.49 27.77 4.00
N PHE A 371 -5.67 26.72 4.02
CA PHE A 371 -4.24 26.80 3.74
C PHE A 371 -3.97 27.35 2.34
N HIS A 372 -4.58 26.77 1.29
CA HIS A 372 -4.38 27.20 -0.09
C HIS A 372 -4.83 28.65 -0.31
N THR A 373 -5.98 29.03 0.23
CA THR A 373 -6.48 30.42 0.17
C THR A 373 -5.53 31.39 0.87
N THR A 374 -5.06 31.05 2.08
CA THR A 374 -4.19 31.91 2.88
C THR A 374 -2.82 32.10 2.24
N THR A 375 -2.18 31.00 1.84
CA THR A 375 -0.89 31.03 1.15
C THR A 375 -0.98 31.74 -0.21
N GLY A 376 -2.07 31.53 -0.95
CA GLY A 376 -2.37 32.26 -2.17
C GLY A 376 -2.44 33.77 -1.94
N ALA A 377 -3.19 34.22 -0.92
CA ALA A 377 -3.29 35.63 -0.56
C ALA A 377 -1.92 36.22 -0.19
N LEU A 378 -1.13 35.50 0.62
CA LEU A 378 0.20 35.90 1.06
C LEU A 378 1.18 36.01 -0.11
N LEU A 379 1.22 35.01 -1.00
CA LEU A 379 2.07 35.04 -2.19
C LEU A 379 1.66 36.15 -3.14
N GLY A 380 0.35 36.32 -3.38
CA GLY A 380 -0.20 37.41 -4.17
C GLY A 380 0.24 38.77 -3.66
N HIS A 381 0.14 39.00 -2.35
CA HIS A 381 0.65 40.21 -1.72
C HIS A 381 2.18 40.32 -1.79
N ALA A 382 2.94 39.25 -1.57
CA ALA A 382 4.40 39.29 -1.60
C ALA A 382 4.97 39.72 -2.96
N THR A 383 4.27 39.43 -4.06
CA THR A 383 4.67 39.90 -5.40
C THR A 383 4.60 41.42 -5.59
N THR A 384 3.91 42.16 -4.73
CA THR A 384 3.91 43.64 -4.79
C THR A 384 5.16 44.23 -4.15
N GLY A 385 5.77 43.53 -3.19
CA GLY A 385 6.97 43.96 -2.45
C GLY A 385 8.30 43.61 -3.11
N GLY A 386 8.29 43.21 -4.39
CA GLY A 386 9.48 42.87 -5.18
C GLY A 386 9.86 41.39 -5.19
N GLN A 387 10.77 41.03 -6.11
CA GLN A 387 11.15 39.63 -6.41
C GLN A 387 11.72 38.89 -5.20
N ARG A 388 12.59 39.53 -4.39
CA ARG A 388 13.20 38.91 -3.21
C ARG A 388 12.17 38.47 -2.18
N ARG A 389 11.18 39.33 -1.90
CA ARG A 389 10.13 39.03 -0.93
C ARG A 389 9.18 37.94 -1.42
N ALA A 390 8.83 37.97 -2.70
CA ALA A 390 8.06 36.91 -3.34
C ALA A 390 8.79 35.56 -3.27
N LEU A 391 10.09 35.53 -3.54
CA LEU A 391 10.92 34.33 -3.48
C LEU A 391 10.99 33.74 -2.06
N ILE A 392 11.33 34.57 -1.06
CA ILE A 392 11.43 34.11 0.34
C ILE A 392 10.07 33.57 0.82
N THR A 393 9.00 34.30 0.53
CA THR A 393 7.63 33.86 0.87
C THR A 393 7.29 32.55 0.16
N GLY A 394 7.62 32.44 -1.13
CA GLY A 394 7.44 31.22 -1.93
C GLY A 394 8.11 30.00 -1.31
N ILE A 395 9.40 30.11 -0.97
CA ILE A 395 10.17 29.02 -0.35
C ILE A 395 9.54 28.61 0.99
N LEU A 396 9.16 29.56 1.84
CA LEU A 396 8.50 29.25 3.12
C LEU A 396 7.17 28.53 2.93
N MET A 397 6.35 28.94 1.96
CA MET A 397 5.07 28.28 1.67
C MET A 397 5.28 26.89 1.07
N ILE A 398 6.32 26.69 0.25
CA ILE A 398 6.69 25.37 -0.28
C ILE A 398 7.04 24.42 0.87
N ILE A 399 7.93 24.85 1.79
CA ILE A 399 8.34 24.05 2.95
C ILE A 399 7.13 23.70 3.81
N LEU A 400 6.26 24.68 4.09
CA LEU A 400 5.08 24.45 4.90
C LEU A 400 4.09 23.50 4.22
N ASN A 401 3.88 23.62 2.91
CA ASN A 401 3.03 22.71 2.16
C ASN A 401 3.59 21.28 2.20
N ILE A 402 4.89 21.09 1.98
CA ILE A 402 5.56 19.78 2.10
C ILE A 402 5.33 19.18 3.50
N ALA A 403 5.51 19.97 4.56
CA ALA A 403 5.30 19.52 5.93
C ALA A 403 3.86 19.06 6.17
N LEU A 404 2.86 19.85 5.74
CA LEU A 404 1.44 19.49 5.88
C LEU A 404 1.08 18.24 5.07
N ARG A 405 1.63 18.09 3.86
CA ARG A 405 1.41 16.91 3.00
C ARG A 405 2.06 15.65 3.53
N THR A 406 3.06 15.78 4.39
CA THR A 406 3.72 14.65 5.06
C THR A 406 2.88 14.11 6.22
N LEU A 407 1.99 14.93 6.80
CA LEU A 407 1.20 14.53 7.97
C LEU A 407 0.31 13.29 7.73
N PRO A 408 -0.47 13.17 6.64
CA PRO A 408 -1.23 11.95 6.35
C PRO A 408 -0.35 10.70 6.24
N TYR A 409 0.87 10.83 5.73
CA TYR A 409 1.81 9.72 5.66
C TYR A 409 2.29 9.29 7.06
N LEU A 410 2.55 10.23 7.96
CA LEU A 410 2.92 9.90 9.35
C LEU A 410 1.80 9.16 10.07
N VAL A 411 0.54 9.45 9.75
CA VAL A 411 -0.60 8.66 10.25
C VAL A 411 -0.63 7.27 9.64
N GLN A 412 -0.36 7.12 8.35
CA GLN A 412 -0.29 5.82 7.69
C GLN A 412 0.84 4.93 8.22
N GLN A 413 1.90 5.52 8.77
CA GLN A 413 3.01 4.80 9.42
C GLN A 413 2.82 4.63 10.93
N ASP A 414 1.62 4.88 11.46
CA ASP A 414 1.28 4.77 12.89
C ASP A 414 2.16 5.64 13.81
N VAL A 415 2.83 6.68 13.28
CA VAL A 415 3.62 7.63 14.08
C VAL A 415 2.70 8.54 14.88
N PHE A 416 1.58 8.95 14.28
CA PHE A 416 0.55 9.78 14.92
C PHE A 416 -0.84 9.21 14.68
N PRO A 417 -1.75 9.26 15.66
CA PRO A 417 -3.16 8.98 15.41
C PRO A 417 -3.82 10.14 14.63
N VAL A 418 -4.87 9.83 13.85
CA VAL A 418 -5.63 10.81 13.04
C VAL A 418 -6.01 12.10 13.80
N PRO A 419 -6.47 12.06 15.06
CA PRO A 419 -6.82 13.28 15.80
C PRO A 419 -5.63 14.22 16.04
N VAL A 420 -4.43 13.67 16.28
CA VAL A 420 -3.20 14.46 16.49
C VAL A 420 -2.80 15.14 15.18
N MET A 421 -2.87 14.42 14.05
CA MET A 421 -2.64 14.97 12.73
C MET A 421 -3.53 16.19 12.45
N LEU A 422 -4.83 16.07 12.74
CA LEU A 422 -5.80 17.14 12.51
C LEU A 422 -5.63 18.32 13.47
N LEU A 423 -5.20 18.06 14.71
CA LEU A 423 -4.85 19.11 15.66
C LEU A 423 -3.64 19.92 15.15
N ILE A 424 -2.58 19.24 14.70
CA ILE A 424 -1.40 19.89 14.12
C ILE A 424 -1.79 20.69 12.88
N LEU A 425 -2.50 20.06 11.93
CA LEU A 425 -2.96 20.70 10.69
C LEU A 425 -3.82 21.93 11.00
N GLY A 426 -4.84 21.79 11.85
CA GLY A 426 -5.72 22.89 12.24
C GLY A 426 -4.98 24.02 12.93
N PHE A 427 -4.10 23.72 13.88
CA PHE A 427 -3.31 24.72 14.61
C PHE A 427 -2.39 25.51 13.68
N VAL A 428 -1.66 24.81 12.79
CA VAL A 428 -0.75 25.44 11.82
C VAL A 428 -1.51 26.31 10.83
N VAL A 429 -2.63 25.81 10.28
CA VAL A 429 -3.42 26.55 9.29
C VAL A 429 -4.11 27.76 9.89
N ILE A 430 -4.74 27.62 11.06
CA ILE A 430 -5.41 28.74 11.75
C ILE A 430 -4.37 29.77 12.20
N GLY A 431 -3.22 29.33 12.74
CA GLY A 431 -2.12 30.21 13.11
C GLY A 431 -1.59 31.00 11.91
N LEU A 432 -1.41 30.34 10.76
CA LEU A 432 -1.01 30.98 9.50
C LEU A 432 -2.06 32.00 9.05
N LEU A 433 -3.35 31.62 9.00
CA LEU A 433 -4.45 32.49 8.61
C LEU A 433 -4.49 33.76 9.48
N LEU A 434 -4.49 33.61 10.80
CA LEU A 434 -4.49 34.74 11.74
C LEU A 434 -3.24 35.62 11.56
N GLY A 435 -2.06 34.99 11.43
CA GLY A 435 -0.80 35.69 11.19
C GLY A 435 -0.84 36.54 9.93
N VAL A 436 -1.36 36.01 8.82
CA VAL A 436 -1.47 36.71 7.54
C VAL A 436 -2.54 37.80 7.56
N VAL A 437 -3.66 37.60 8.27
CA VAL A 437 -4.70 38.64 8.42
C VAL A 437 -4.19 39.82 9.25
N ILE A 438 -3.56 39.55 10.41
CA ILE A 438 -2.89 40.59 11.21
C ILE A 438 -1.78 41.26 10.38
N TYR A 439 -1.06 40.43 9.64
CA TYR A 439 -0.25 40.71 8.46
C TYR A 439 -0.64 41.99 7.73
N PHE A 440 -1.71 41.80 6.96
CA PHE A 440 -2.25 42.78 6.04
C PHE A 440 -2.92 43.96 6.77
N LYS A 441 -3.54 43.74 7.92
CA LYS A 441 -4.13 44.81 8.71
C LYS A 441 -3.09 45.83 9.19
N LYS A 442 -1.88 45.38 9.53
CA LYS A 442 -0.77 46.28 9.86
C LYS A 442 -0.21 46.97 8.63
N ALA A 443 -0.08 46.28 7.49
CA ALA A 443 0.44 46.84 6.26
C ALA A 443 -0.49 47.87 5.58
N ALA A 444 -1.79 47.87 5.93
CA ALA A 444 -2.77 48.82 5.44
C ALA A 444 -2.90 50.11 6.29
N LYS A 445 -2.23 50.16 7.44
CA LYS A 445 -2.06 51.36 8.27
C LYS A 445 -0.73 52.02 7.94
#